data_AF-A0A1I2RQR1-F1
#
_entry.id   AF-A0A1I2RQR1-F1
#
_cell.length_a   1.000
_cell.length_b   1.000
_cell.length_c   1.000
_cell.angle_alpha   90.00
_cell.angle_beta   90.00
_cell.angle_gamma   90.00
#
_symmetry.space_group_name_H-M   'P 1'
#
loop_
_entity.id
_entity.type
_entity.pdbx_description
1 polymer ?
#
loop_
_entity_poly.entity_id
_entity_poly.type
_entity_poly.pdbx_seq_one_letter_code
_entity_poly.pdbx_strand_id
1 'polypeptide(L)' 'MEFDVVIVGAGPAGLSAACRFMQMANEQEQELTV' A
#
# COMPACT_ATOMS: atom_id res chain seq x y z
N MET A 1 -4.97 -8.47 -13.50
CA MET A 1 -4.59 -8.10 -12.13
C MET A 1 -4.57 -6.60 -12.11
N GLU A 2 -5.59 -6.00 -11.50
CA GLU A 2 -5.67 -4.55 -11.33
C GLU A 2 -5.23 -4.27 -9.89
N PHE A 3 -4.18 -3.48 -9.76
CA PHE A 3 -3.64 -3.02 -8.49
C PHE A 3 -3.46 -1.51 -8.60
N ASP A 4 -3.82 -0.77 -7.56
CA ASP A 4 -3.63 0.68 -7.52
C ASP A 4 -2.14 1.02 -7.42
N VAL A 5 -1.38 0.18 -6.72
CA VAL A 5 0.07 0.28 -6.58
C VAL A 5 0.69 -1.11 -6.58
N VAL A 6 1.89 -1.26 -7.15
CA VAL A 6 2.67 -2.49 -7.06
C VAL A 6 3.98 -2.18 -6.34
N ILE A 7 4.24 -2.87 -5.24
CA ILE A 7 5.48 -2.74 -4.46
C ILE A 7 6.41 -3.91 -4.77
N VAL A 8 7.54 -3.63 -5.42
CA VAL A 8 8.53 -4.65 -5.77
C VAL A 8 9.61 -4.73 -4.69
N GLY A 9 9.56 -5.79 -3.88
CA GLY A 9 10.53 -6.10 -2.83
C GLY A 9 9.94 -6.02 -1.41
N ALA A 10 9.92 -7.14 -0.70
CA ALA A 10 9.33 -7.28 0.64
C ALA A 10 10.30 -6.97 1.80
N GLY A 11 11.28 -6.09 1.57
CA GLY A 11 12.18 -5.62 2.62
C GLY A 11 11.50 -4.61 3.56
N PRO A 12 12.21 -4.12 4.59
CA PRO A 12 11.66 -3.15 5.54
C PRO A 12 11.08 -1.90 4.86
N ALA A 13 11.75 -1.40 3.80
CA ALA A 13 11.27 -0.25 3.04
C ALA A 13 9.94 -0.53 2.30
N GLY A 14 9.83 -1.68 1.62
CA GLY A 14 8.63 -2.07 0.88
C GLY A 14 7.44 -2.34 1.81
N LEU A 15 7.67 -3.06 2.90
CA LEU A 15 6.63 -3.31 3.91
C LEU A 15 6.20 -2.02 4.62
N SER A 16 7.14 -1.11 4.92
CA SER A 16 6.79 0.19 5.52
C SER A 16 5.95 1.05 4.56
N ALA A 17 6.27 1.04 3.27
CA ALA A 17 5.47 1.72 2.25
C ALA A 17 4.06 1.13 2.15
N ALA A 18 3.94 -0.21 2.08
CA ALA A 18 2.64 -0.91 2.05
C ALA A 18 1.76 -0.53 3.26
N CYS A 19 2.32 -0.61 4.47
CA CYS A 19 1.61 -0.24 5.69
C CYS A 19 1.18 1.23 5.68
N ARG A 20 2.05 2.14 5.24
CA ARG A 20 1.73 3.57 5.21
C ARG A 20 0.64 3.90 4.19
N PHE A 21 0.67 3.27 3.02
CA PHE A 21 -0.37 3.45 2.01
C PHE A 21 -1.74 2.96 2.52
N MET A 22 -1.78 1.80 3.18
CA MET A 22 -3.01 1.27 3.78
C MET A 22 -3.58 2.21 4.86
N GLN A 23 -2.72 2.81 5.69
CA GLN A 23 -3.13 3.81 6.70
C GLN A 23 -3.74 5.05 6.04
N MET A 24 -3.08 5.61 5.03
CA MET A 24 -3.56 6.80 4.30
C MET A 24 -4.86 6.53 3.53
N ALA A 25 -5.03 5.33 2.99
CA ALA A 25 -6.27 4.94 2.31
C ALA A 25 -7.43 4.84 3.31
N ASN A 26 -7.20 4.26 4.49
CA ASN A 26 -8.18 4.18 5.56
C ASN A 26 -8.60 5.58 6.07
N GLU A 27 -7.63 6.49 6.28
CA GLU A 27 -7.89 7.89 6.69
C GLU A 27 -8.73 8.66 5.66
N GLN A 28 -8.62 8.31 4.37
CA GLN A 28 -9.36 8.93 3.27
C GLN A 28 -10.62 8.16 2.89
N GLU A 29 -10.97 7.09 3.62
CA GLU A 29 -12.10 6.20 3.31
C GLU A 29 -12.06 5.66 1.86
N GLN A 30 -10.85 5.41 1.36
CA GLN A 30 -10.59 4.86 0.03
C GLN A 30 -10.22 3.38 0.13
N GLU A 31 -10.79 2.56 -0.76
CA GLU A 31 -10.24 1.22 -0.99
C GLU A 31 -8.89 1.33 -1.70
N LEU A 32 -7.91 0.59 -1.22
CA LEU A 32 -6.59 0.49 -1.81
C LEU A 32 -6.17 -0.96 -1.91
N THR A 33 -5.67 -1.33 -3.08
CA THR A 33 -5.10 -2.64 -3.37
C THR A 33 -3.59 -2.53 -3.66
N VAL A 34 -2.79 -3.36 -2.97
CA VAL A 34 -1.30 -3.37 -2.99
C VAL A 34 -0.77 -4.69 -3.53
#